data_AF-A0A177EKY4-F1
#
_entry.id   AF-A0A177EKY4-F1
#
_cell.length_a   1.000
_cell.length_b   1.000
_cell.length_c   1.000
_cell.angle_alpha   90.00
_cell.angle_beta   90.00
_cell.angle_gamma   90.00
#
_symmetry.space_group_name_H-M   'P 1'
#
loop_
_entity.id
_entity.type
_entity.pdbx_description
1 polymer ?
#
loop_
_entity_poly.entity_id
_entity_poly.type
_entity_poly.pdbx_seq_one_letter_code
_entity_poly.pdbx_strand_id
1 'polypeptide(L)'
;MVGHIDENELRTKLQREFKDKEGKIEQKDISKLLNIITEINRKRRIFTGISSPLDNLAYNMLYKQIYSRIRFERYTEDYIVSKMNDCIKHVDLIIDIIMNVAKELESDDQKQAFYNLMGNNHIIIAEVYKFKWNFFIPSINILCRKAGIQKLNDKITSEYAMVKLCELTDSGECSRLQRVFDILMKHGDDLTITDKNGIEQSNADKLGLTEDDIYSLQLITRTYRWNNIDFNKFLNDSIYNSIYIEDNEHSLNYSISNLYNTVFDMSESNGISNIESYKKKNIDKIKEYLNELMSKERMGIDNEIRESKVYNHIKNINTLILKISRIM
;
A
#
# COMPACT_ATOMS: atom_id res chain seq x y z
N MET A 1 14.82 -4.17 14.60
CA MET A 1 15.13 -4.04 13.16
C MET A 1 16.13 -2.89 12.98
N VAL A 2 16.85 -2.80 11.86
CA VAL A 2 17.65 -1.60 11.55
C VAL A 2 17.33 -1.15 10.14
N GLY A 3 16.69 0.02 10.00
CA GLY A 3 16.54 0.75 8.76
C GLY A 3 17.76 1.65 8.55
N HIS A 4 18.41 1.51 7.39
CA HIS A 4 19.57 2.33 7.05
C HIS A 4 19.62 2.60 5.54
N ILE A 5 19.96 3.84 5.19
CA ILE A 5 20.22 4.25 3.81
C ILE A 5 21.65 4.76 3.69
N ASP A 6 22.33 4.36 2.62
CA ASP A 6 23.66 4.89 2.31
C ASP A 6 23.54 6.36 1.90
N GLU A 7 23.93 7.26 2.81
CA GLU A 7 23.84 8.71 2.58
C GLU A 7 24.71 9.15 1.40
N ASN A 8 25.87 8.53 1.18
CA ASN A 8 26.75 8.92 0.08
C ASN A 8 26.12 8.54 -1.26
N GLU A 9 25.52 7.35 -1.36
CA GLU A 9 24.79 6.95 -2.57
C GLU A 9 23.57 7.86 -2.79
N LEU A 10 22.81 8.17 -1.73
CA LEU A 10 21.67 9.08 -1.79
C LEU A 10 22.10 10.46 -2.30
N ARG A 11 23.12 11.07 -1.69
CA ARG A 11 23.65 12.38 -2.08
C ARG A 11 24.12 12.39 -3.53
N THR A 12 24.86 11.37 -3.95
CA THR A 12 25.33 11.23 -5.34
C THR A 12 24.16 11.23 -6.33
N LYS A 13 23.08 10.48 -6.03
CA LYS A 13 21.88 10.43 -6.87
C LYS A 13 21.11 11.76 -6.83
N LEU A 14 21.00 12.41 -5.67
CA LEU A 14 20.36 13.72 -5.54
C LEU A 14 21.08 14.77 -6.38
N GLN A 15 22.41 14.86 -6.30
CA GLN A 15 23.23 15.78 -7.09
C GLN A 15 23.05 15.58 -8.58
N ARG A 16 22.89 14.33 -9.03
CA ARG A 16 22.64 14.02 -10.45
C ARG A 16 21.25 14.47 -10.90
N GLU A 17 20.21 14.10 -10.16
CA GLU A 17 18.80 14.29 -10.58
C GLU A 17 18.25 15.70 -10.30
N PHE A 18 18.86 16.41 -9.34
CA PHE A 18 18.44 17.72 -8.84
C PHE A 18 19.52 18.80 -8.95
N LYS A 19 20.51 18.63 -9.85
CA LYS A 19 21.63 19.57 -10.04
C LYS A 19 21.20 21.04 -10.15
N ASP A 20 20.14 21.28 -10.92
CA ASP A 20 19.63 22.63 -11.21
C ASP A 20 18.35 22.94 -10.40
N LYS A 21 18.07 22.15 -9.35
CA LYS A 21 16.84 22.33 -8.56
C LYS A 21 17.03 23.46 -7.56
N GLU A 22 16.22 24.49 -7.74
CA GLU A 22 16.02 25.55 -6.75
C GLU A 22 14.58 25.58 -6.25
N GLY A 23 14.37 26.19 -5.08
CA GLY A 23 13.04 26.42 -4.52
C GLY A 23 12.38 25.17 -3.93
N LYS A 24 11.05 25.10 -4.04
CA LYS A 24 10.24 24.05 -3.39
C LYS A 24 10.19 22.77 -4.21
N ILE A 25 10.13 21.63 -3.53
CA ILE A 25 9.88 20.31 -4.10
C ILE A 25 8.44 20.23 -4.64
N GLU A 26 8.30 19.93 -5.93
CA GLU A 26 7.00 19.76 -6.60
C GLU A 26 6.63 18.27 -6.73
N GLN A 27 5.43 17.97 -7.22
CA GLN A 27 4.97 16.59 -7.44
C GLN A 27 5.91 15.76 -8.33
N LYS A 28 6.45 16.38 -9.40
CA LYS A 28 7.40 15.72 -10.32
C LYS A 28 8.72 15.37 -9.63
N ASP A 29 9.15 16.21 -8.71
CA ASP A 29 10.38 16.06 -7.94
C ASP A 29 10.23 14.93 -6.93
N ILE A 30 9.07 14.82 -6.28
CA ILE A 30 8.76 13.67 -5.42
C ILE A 30 8.82 12.36 -6.22
N SER A 31 8.28 12.31 -7.44
CA SER A 31 8.35 11.11 -8.27
C SER A 31 9.80 10.68 -8.53
N LYS A 32 10.70 11.63 -8.82
CA LYS A 32 12.14 11.36 -8.98
C LYS A 32 12.77 10.86 -7.67
N LEU A 33 12.43 11.48 -6.55
CA LEU A 33 12.94 11.08 -5.24
C LEU A 33 12.52 9.64 -4.90
N LEU A 34 11.25 9.28 -5.11
CA LEU A 34 10.77 7.93 -4.89
C LEU A 34 11.51 6.91 -5.78
N ASN A 35 11.82 7.25 -7.04
CA ASN A 35 12.62 6.39 -7.92
C ASN A 35 14.07 6.23 -7.43
N ILE A 36 14.71 7.29 -6.92
CA ILE A 36 16.03 7.22 -6.28
C ILE A 36 16.00 6.19 -5.13
N ILE A 37 14.96 6.25 -4.30
CA ILE A 37 14.78 5.33 -3.17
C ILE A 37 14.50 3.89 -3.65
N THR A 38 13.73 3.72 -4.75
CA THR A 38 13.58 2.42 -5.44
C THR A 38 14.92 1.83 -5.84
N GLU A 39 15.75 2.63 -6.52
CA GLU A 39 17.06 2.17 -7.02
C GLU A 39 18.02 1.80 -5.90
N ILE A 40 18.07 2.59 -4.82
CA ILE A 40 18.90 2.30 -3.65
C ILE A 40 18.44 1.00 -2.99
N ASN A 41 17.14 0.87 -2.72
CA ASN A 41 16.57 -0.30 -2.05
C ASN A 41 16.77 -1.61 -2.84
N ARG A 42 16.72 -1.54 -4.18
CA ARG A 42 16.99 -2.70 -5.05
C ARG A 42 18.44 -3.18 -4.97
N LYS A 43 19.41 -2.27 -4.80
CA LYS A 43 20.83 -2.64 -4.63
C LYS A 43 21.10 -3.19 -3.24
N ARG A 44 20.58 -2.51 -2.23
CA ARG A 44 20.71 -2.88 -0.83
C ARG A 44 19.42 -2.52 -0.10
N ARG A 45 18.77 -3.54 0.46
CA ARG A 45 17.53 -3.36 1.23
C ARG A 45 17.76 -2.35 2.35
N ILE A 46 16.87 -1.37 2.45
CA ILE A 46 16.92 -0.32 3.48
C ILE A 46 16.55 -0.91 4.83
N PHE A 47 15.48 -1.69 4.88
CA PHE A 47 15.01 -2.39 6.08
C PHE A 47 15.52 -3.84 6.06
N THR A 48 16.17 -4.27 7.14
CA THR A 48 16.75 -5.61 7.23
C THR A 48 16.43 -6.29 8.57
N GLY A 49 16.47 -7.62 8.60
CA GLY A 49 16.19 -8.41 9.80
C GLY A 49 14.69 -8.51 10.15
N ILE A 50 13.82 -8.43 9.15
CA ILE A 50 12.37 -8.59 9.27
C ILE A 50 11.82 -9.54 8.21
N SER A 51 10.61 -10.07 8.44
CA SER A 51 9.93 -10.94 7.48
C SER A 51 9.50 -10.17 6.23
N SER A 52 9.37 -10.86 5.09
CA SER A 52 8.99 -10.25 3.81
C SER A 52 7.69 -9.43 3.85
N PRO A 53 6.61 -9.86 4.52
CA PRO A 53 5.40 -9.04 4.65
C PRO A 53 5.64 -7.70 5.32
N LEU A 54 6.48 -7.67 6.37
CA LEU A 54 6.83 -6.44 7.07
C LEU A 54 7.79 -5.57 6.25
N ASP A 55 8.71 -6.15 5.47
CA ASP A 55 9.60 -5.39 4.58
C ASP A 55 8.78 -4.62 3.54
N ASN A 56 7.84 -5.30 2.89
CA ASN A 56 6.93 -4.68 1.93
C ASN A 56 6.10 -3.56 2.58
N LEU A 57 5.57 -3.79 3.78
CA LEU A 57 4.83 -2.78 4.53
C LEU A 57 5.71 -1.56 4.89
N ALA A 58 6.88 -1.80 5.47
CA ALA A 58 7.85 -0.78 5.86
C ALA A 58 8.21 0.11 4.68
N TYR A 59 8.46 -0.52 3.55
CA TYR A 59 8.88 0.18 2.35
C TYR A 59 7.77 1.02 1.72
N ASN A 60 6.53 0.53 1.72
CA ASN A 60 5.38 1.32 1.27
C ASN A 60 5.06 2.47 2.24
N MET A 61 5.22 2.27 3.56
CA MET A 61 5.13 3.36 4.54
C MET A 61 6.22 4.42 4.33
N LEU A 62 7.45 4.02 3.95
CA LEU A 62 8.54 4.94 3.64
C LEU A 62 8.15 5.87 2.47
N TYR A 63 7.57 5.34 1.40
CA TYR A 63 7.08 6.17 0.29
C TYR A 63 6.01 7.17 0.71
N LYS A 64 5.08 6.75 1.56
CA LYS A 64 4.05 7.65 2.11
C LYS A 64 4.68 8.77 2.97
N GLN A 65 5.63 8.42 3.83
CA GLN A 65 6.37 9.37 4.69
C GLN A 65 7.18 10.39 3.87
N ILE A 66 7.87 9.93 2.82
CA ILE A 66 8.59 10.80 1.88
C ILE A 66 7.61 11.79 1.24
N TYR A 67 6.48 11.28 0.74
CA TYR A 67 5.47 12.12 0.11
C TYR A 67 4.93 13.19 1.06
N SER A 68 4.57 12.82 2.29
CA SER A 68 3.93 13.74 3.24
C SER A 68 4.89 14.78 3.81
N ARG A 69 6.15 14.38 4.09
CA ARG A 69 7.10 15.23 4.83
C ARG A 69 8.00 16.09 3.96
N ILE A 70 8.15 15.77 2.67
CA ILE A 70 9.10 16.45 1.78
C ILE A 70 8.38 17.28 0.71
N ARG A 71 7.14 16.93 0.35
CA ARG A 71 6.39 17.66 -0.67
C ARG A 71 6.16 19.11 -0.24
N PHE A 72 6.40 20.05 -1.16
CA PHE A 72 6.29 21.49 -0.96
C PHE A 72 7.33 22.14 -0.04
N GLU A 73 8.27 21.36 0.47
CA GLU A 73 9.39 21.84 1.26
C GLU A 73 10.50 22.40 0.37
N ARG A 74 11.32 23.31 0.91
CA ARG A 74 12.45 23.89 0.15
C ARG A 74 13.53 22.84 -0.02
N TYR A 75 13.99 22.64 -1.25
CA TYR A 75 15.07 21.72 -1.53
C TYR A 75 16.41 22.25 -1.04
N THR A 76 17.07 21.46 -0.20
CA THR A 76 18.53 21.40 -0.08
C THR A 76 18.91 19.92 0.08
N GLU A 77 20.08 19.53 -0.39
CA GLU A 77 20.54 18.14 -0.27
C GLU A 77 20.55 17.68 1.20
N ASP A 78 21.09 18.49 2.11
CA ASP A 78 21.12 18.20 3.55
C ASP A 78 19.72 18.04 4.16
N TYR A 79 18.76 18.87 3.72
CA TYR A 79 17.39 18.76 4.18
C TYR A 79 16.77 17.43 3.74
N ILE A 80 16.94 17.03 2.47
CA ILE A 80 16.39 15.77 1.95
C ILE A 80 17.02 14.58 2.66
N VAL A 81 18.34 14.56 2.84
CA VAL A 81 19.05 13.47 3.53
C VAL A 81 18.58 13.36 4.98
N SER A 82 18.52 14.49 5.70
CA SER A 82 18.01 14.53 7.08
C SER A 82 16.57 14.02 7.18
N LYS A 83 15.67 14.50 6.31
CA LYS A 83 14.28 14.05 6.28
C LYS A 83 14.13 12.59 5.89
N MET A 84 14.98 12.07 5.01
CA MET A 84 14.99 10.66 4.67
C MET A 84 15.31 9.79 5.88
N ASN A 85 16.36 10.16 6.64
CA ASN A 85 16.70 9.48 7.89
C ASN A 85 15.57 9.55 8.92
N ASP A 86 14.90 10.69 9.05
CA ASP A 86 13.73 10.82 9.93
C ASP A 86 12.56 9.92 9.49
N CYS A 87 12.31 9.81 8.19
CA CYS A 87 11.28 8.92 7.65
C CYS A 87 11.60 7.44 7.94
N ILE A 88 12.85 7.02 7.72
CA ILE A 88 13.31 5.65 7.98
C ILE A 88 13.18 5.33 9.47
N LYS A 89 13.65 6.21 10.36
CA LYS A 89 13.51 6.04 11.83
C LYS A 89 12.04 5.94 12.27
N HIS A 90 11.16 6.72 11.64
CA HIS A 90 9.73 6.68 11.95
C HIS A 90 9.09 5.35 11.51
N VAL A 91 9.43 4.87 10.31
CA VAL A 91 9.00 3.54 9.85
C VAL A 91 9.57 2.44 10.75
N ASP A 92 10.83 2.56 11.17
CA ASP A 92 11.47 1.60 12.09
C ASP A 92 10.69 1.45 13.39
N LEU A 93 10.28 2.59 13.95
CA LEU A 93 9.48 2.63 15.15
C LEU A 93 8.12 1.93 14.97
N ILE A 94 7.45 2.11 13.83
CA ILE A 94 6.16 1.46 13.55
C ILE A 94 6.32 -0.06 13.44
N ILE A 95 7.34 -0.53 12.71
CA ILE A 95 7.61 -1.95 12.57
C ILE A 95 8.02 -2.57 13.92
N ASP A 96 8.83 -1.88 14.72
CA ASP A 96 9.18 -2.33 16.06
C ASP A 96 7.93 -2.46 16.96
N ILE A 97 6.95 -1.54 16.86
CA ILE A 97 5.67 -1.65 17.57
C ILE A 97 4.93 -2.93 17.15
N ILE A 98 4.80 -3.19 15.85
CA ILE A 98 4.15 -4.40 15.31
C ILE A 98 4.87 -5.67 15.79
N MET A 99 6.19 -5.71 15.69
CA MET A 99 7.00 -6.84 16.15
C MET A 99 6.89 -7.06 17.66
N ASN A 100 6.77 -5.99 18.45
CA ASN A 100 6.62 -6.11 19.90
C ASN A 100 5.27 -6.73 20.28
N VAL A 101 4.18 -6.36 19.59
CA VAL A 101 2.88 -7.02 19.79
C VAL A 101 2.98 -8.51 19.45
N ALA A 102 3.65 -8.85 18.34
CA ALA A 102 3.80 -10.24 17.91
C ALA A 102 4.60 -11.12 18.89
N LYS A 103 5.47 -10.55 19.73
CA LYS A 103 6.24 -11.31 20.73
C LYS A 103 5.35 -11.98 21.78
N GLU A 104 4.13 -11.50 21.97
CA GLU A 104 3.17 -12.05 22.94
C GLU A 104 2.31 -13.16 22.34
N LEU A 105 2.44 -13.43 21.03
CA LEU A 105 1.81 -14.57 20.38
C LEU A 105 2.58 -15.86 20.68
N GLU A 106 1.84 -16.93 20.96
CA GLU A 106 2.36 -18.18 21.50
C GLU A 106 3.22 -18.97 20.50
N SER A 107 2.86 -18.91 19.21
CA SER A 107 3.49 -19.69 18.15
C SER A 107 4.06 -18.83 17.03
N ASP A 108 5.07 -19.36 16.33
CA ASP A 108 5.64 -18.68 15.17
C ASP A 108 4.66 -18.61 13.99
N ASP A 109 3.75 -19.57 13.87
CA ASP A 109 2.67 -19.55 12.88
C ASP A 109 1.70 -18.38 13.13
N GLN A 110 1.31 -18.14 14.40
CA GLN A 110 0.50 -16.98 14.75
C GLN A 110 1.23 -15.66 14.45
N LYS A 111 2.53 -15.57 14.77
CA LYS A 111 3.35 -14.40 14.44
C LYS A 111 3.39 -14.15 12.94
N GLN A 112 3.61 -15.20 12.15
CA GLN A 112 3.67 -15.08 10.70
C GLN A 112 2.31 -14.72 10.10
N ALA A 113 1.20 -15.27 10.62
CA ALA A 113 -0.14 -14.90 10.22
C ALA A 113 -0.44 -13.42 10.55
N PHE A 114 -0.03 -12.95 11.73
CA PHE A 114 -0.16 -11.55 12.10
C PHE A 114 0.68 -10.63 11.21
N TYR A 115 1.92 -11.01 10.88
CA TYR A 115 2.75 -10.27 9.93
C TYR A 115 2.15 -10.24 8.52
N ASN A 116 1.56 -11.34 8.06
CA ASN A 116 0.83 -11.38 6.78
C ASN A 116 -0.38 -10.44 6.82
N LEU A 117 -1.15 -10.45 7.90
CA LEU A 117 -2.28 -9.53 8.08
C LEU A 117 -1.81 -8.07 8.00
N MET A 118 -0.77 -7.70 8.74
CA MET A 118 -0.23 -6.32 8.72
C MET A 118 0.36 -5.97 7.35
N GLY A 119 1.09 -6.90 6.73
CA GLY A 119 1.67 -6.76 5.39
C GLY A 119 0.65 -6.57 4.28
N ASN A 120 -0.59 -7.04 4.49
CA ASN A 120 -1.71 -6.89 3.56
C ASN A 120 -2.55 -5.63 3.83
N ASN A 121 -2.03 -4.63 4.55
CA ASN A 121 -2.74 -3.36 4.74
C ASN A 121 -2.88 -2.60 3.41
N HIS A 122 -3.96 -2.87 2.67
CA HIS A 122 -4.15 -2.32 1.34
C HIS A 122 -4.39 -0.82 1.32
N ILE A 123 -4.78 -0.21 2.45
CA ILE A 123 -4.98 1.24 2.56
C ILE A 123 -3.66 1.98 2.27
N ILE A 124 -2.53 1.43 2.75
CA ILE A 124 -1.21 2.02 2.55
C ILE A 124 -0.79 1.96 1.06
N ILE A 125 -0.86 0.78 0.43
CA ILE A 125 -0.43 0.63 -0.98
C ILE A 125 -1.37 1.38 -1.94
N ALA A 126 -2.66 1.48 -1.61
CA ALA A 126 -3.61 2.25 -2.40
C ALA A 126 -3.21 3.74 -2.50
N GLU A 127 -2.67 4.30 -1.43
CA GLU A 127 -2.18 5.68 -1.41
C GLU A 127 -0.83 5.81 -2.11
N VAL A 128 0.09 4.88 -1.87
CA VAL A 128 1.39 4.81 -2.55
C VAL A 128 1.21 4.71 -4.07
N TYR A 129 0.23 3.91 -4.53
CA TYR A 129 -0.13 3.79 -5.93
C TYR A 129 -0.41 5.16 -6.58
N LYS A 130 -1.16 6.01 -5.87
CA LYS A 130 -1.48 7.37 -6.34
C LYS A 130 -0.28 8.30 -6.29
N PHE A 131 0.59 8.18 -5.28
CA PHE A 131 1.84 8.95 -5.22
C PHE A 131 2.82 8.59 -6.33
N LYS A 132 2.91 7.30 -6.65
CA LYS A 132 3.75 6.73 -7.70
C LYS A 132 3.00 6.53 -9.02
N TRP A 133 1.91 7.27 -9.26
CA TRP A 133 1.11 7.13 -10.48
C TRP A 133 1.96 7.19 -11.76
N ASN A 134 2.88 8.16 -11.82
CA ASN A 134 3.78 8.34 -12.97
C ASN A 134 4.80 7.20 -13.18
N PHE A 135 5.03 6.38 -12.14
CA PHE A 135 5.87 5.18 -12.23
C PHE A 135 5.04 3.96 -12.61
N PHE A 136 3.89 3.76 -11.96
CA PHE A 136 3.06 2.58 -12.17
C PHE A 136 2.39 2.57 -13.55
N ILE A 137 1.90 3.69 -14.06
CA ILE A 137 1.20 3.72 -15.36
C ILE A 137 2.11 3.26 -16.51
N PRO A 138 3.32 3.81 -16.71
CA PRO A 138 4.25 3.31 -17.73
C PRO A 138 4.61 1.83 -17.54
N SER A 139 4.86 1.42 -16.29
CA SER A 139 5.21 0.04 -15.95
C SER A 139 4.10 -0.94 -16.36
N ILE A 140 2.85 -0.64 -16.01
CA ILE A 140 1.68 -1.44 -16.37
C ILE A 140 1.48 -1.48 -17.91
N ASN A 141 1.72 -0.36 -18.60
CA ASN A 141 1.65 -0.33 -20.07
C ASN A 141 2.71 -1.23 -20.72
N ILE A 142 3.91 -1.35 -20.13
CA ILE A 142 4.94 -2.29 -20.58
C ILE A 142 4.45 -3.73 -20.41
N LEU A 143 3.86 -4.07 -19.27
CA LEU A 143 3.25 -5.39 -19.03
C LEU A 143 2.21 -5.72 -20.09
N CYS A 144 1.24 -4.81 -20.32
CA CYS A 144 0.15 -5.01 -21.28
C CYS A 144 0.68 -5.26 -22.70
N ARG A 145 1.64 -4.44 -23.17
CA ARG A 145 2.23 -4.60 -24.51
C ARG A 145 2.93 -5.95 -24.66
N LYS A 146 3.67 -6.38 -23.63
CA LYS A 146 4.37 -7.66 -23.67
C LYS A 146 3.41 -8.85 -23.70
N ALA A 147 2.32 -8.77 -22.94
CA ALA A 147 1.27 -9.80 -22.91
C ALA A 147 0.32 -9.74 -24.11
N GLY A 148 0.46 -8.78 -25.03
CA GLY A 148 -0.48 -8.61 -26.15
C GLY A 148 -1.88 -8.12 -25.72
N ILE A 149 -2.04 -7.65 -24.47
CA ILE A 149 -3.30 -7.14 -23.95
C ILE A 149 -3.57 -5.76 -24.55
N GLN A 150 -4.69 -5.64 -25.25
CA GLN A 150 -5.09 -4.39 -25.89
C GLN A 150 -5.31 -3.29 -24.85
N LYS A 151 -5.01 -2.05 -25.23
CA LYS A 151 -5.32 -0.89 -24.39
C LYS A 151 -6.82 -0.80 -24.18
N LEU A 152 -7.25 -0.59 -22.94
CA LEU A 152 -8.65 -0.31 -22.63
C LEU A 152 -9.16 0.83 -23.53
N ASN A 153 -10.29 0.62 -24.17
CA ASN A 153 -10.93 1.65 -24.99
C ASN A 153 -11.58 2.75 -24.12
N ASP A 154 -12.01 3.84 -24.74
CA ASP A 154 -12.59 4.98 -24.01
C ASP A 154 -13.99 4.72 -23.43
N LYS A 155 -14.62 3.59 -23.77
CA LYS A 155 -15.88 3.16 -23.15
C LYS A 155 -15.66 2.63 -21.73
N ILE A 156 -14.43 2.24 -21.38
CA ILE A 156 -14.07 1.85 -20.02
C ILE A 156 -13.83 3.13 -19.20
N THR A 157 -14.93 3.66 -18.65
CA THR A 157 -14.92 4.80 -17.72
C THR A 157 -14.28 4.39 -16.38
N SER A 158 -13.94 5.38 -15.55
CA SER A 158 -13.41 5.10 -14.20
C SER A 158 -14.36 4.26 -13.37
N GLU A 159 -15.66 4.55 -13.43
CA GLU A 159 -16.69 3.83 -12.69
C GLU A 159 -16.86 2.40 -13.20
N TYR A 160 -16.88 2.21 -14.52
CA TYR A 160 -16.94 0.86 -15.09
C TYR A 160 -15.69 0.04 -14.74
N ALA A 161 -14.50 0.66 -14.77
CA ALA A 161 -13.27 -0.01 -14.36
C ALA A 161 -13.30 -0.43 -12.89
N MET A 162 -13.86 0.39 -12.00
CA MET A 162 -14.01 0.03 -10.59
C MET A 162 -15.02 -1.10 -10.38
N VAL A 163 -16.14 -1.11 -11.11
CA VAL A 163 -17.07 -2.25 -11.11
C VAL A 163 -16.30 -3.53 -11.48
N LYS A 164 -15.49 -3.49 -12.54
CA LYS A 164 -14.65 -4.63 -12.96
C LYS A 164 -13.58 -5.02 -11.95
N LEU A 165 -12.99 -4.06 -11.24
CA LEU A 165 -12.05 -4.35 -10.15
C LEU A 165 -12.74 -5.03 -8.95
N CYS A 166 -14.02 -4.77 -8.73
CA CYS A 166 -14.79 -5.44 -7.67
C CYS A 166 -15.25 -6.86 -8.04
N GLU A 167 -15.12 -7.27 -9.30
CA GLU A 167 -15.40 -8.65 -9.72
C GLU A 167 -14.29 -9.60 -9.24
N LEU A 168 -14.63 -10.88 -9.09
CA LEU A 168 -13.67 -11.92 -8.76
C LEU A 168 -12.65 -12.12 -9.89
N THR A 169 -11.42 -12.46 -9.51
CA THR A 169 -10.39 -12.96 -10.42
C THR A 169 -10.83 -14.27 -11.09
N ASP A 170 -10.12 -14.70 -12.12
CA ASP A 170 -10.43 -15.96 -12.83
C ASP A 170 -10.38 -17.19 -11.92
N SER A 171 -9.55 -17.16 -10.86
CA SER A 171 -9.50 -18.20 -9.83
C SER A 171 -10.76 -18.25 -8.95
N GLY A 172 -11.49 -17.13 -8.84
CA GLY A 172 -12.60 -16.97 -7.92
C GLY A 172 -12.21 -16.77 -6.45
N GLU A 173 -10.91 -16.76 -6.11
CA GLU A 173 -10.42 -16.72 -4.72
C GLU A 173 -10.53 -15.34 -4.08
N CYS A 174 -10.35 -14.27 -4.85
CA CYS A 174 -10.44 -12.89 -4.38
C CYS A 174 -10.91 -11.94 -5.47
N SER A 175 -11.20 -10.69 -5.10
CA SER A 175 -11.50 -9.62 -6.07
C SER A 175 -10.26 -9.20 -6.86
N ARG A 176 -10.46 -8.73 -8.09
CA ARG A 176 -9.40 -8.13 -8.91
C ARG A 176 -8.71 -6.95 -8.20
N LEU A 177 -9.47 -6.18 -7.43
CA LEU A 177 -8.95 -5.04 -6.65
C LEU A 177 -7.98 -5.50 -5.57
N GLN A 178 -8.37 -6.49 -4.76
CA GLN A 178 -7.49 -7.08 -3.76
C GLN A 178 -6.23 -7.64 -4.42
N ARG A 179 -6.41 -8.39 -5.51
CA ARG A 179 -5.28 -8.99 -6.24
C ARG A 179 -4.30 -7.93 -6.75
N VAL A 180 -4.80 -6.81 -7.28
CA VAL A 180 -3.96 -5.68 -7.70
C VAL A 180 -3.16 -5.12 -6.53
N PHE A 181 -3.77 -4.89 -5.37
CA PHE A 181 -3.03 -4.38 -4.22
C PHE A 181 -2.02 -5.37 -3.68
N ASP A 182 -2.32 -6.67 -3.69
CA ASP A 182 -1.35 -7.70 -3.31
C ASP A 182 -0.13 -7.68 -4.23
N ILE A 183 -0.34 -7.55 -5.55
CA ILE A 183 0.74 -7.44 -6.54
C ILE A 183 1.55 -6.16 -6.30
N LEU A 184 0.88 -5.00 -6.16
CA LEU A 184 1.56 -3.72 -5.97
C LEU A 184 2.33 -3.67 -4.64
N MET A 185 1.78 -4.25 -3.57
CA MET A 185 2.43 -4.30 -2.25
C MET A 185 3.71 -5.14 -2.30
N LYS A 186 3.66 -6.30 -2.96
CA LYS A 186 4.78 -7.27 -2.98
C LYS A 186 5.81 -7.03 -4.08
N HIS A 187 5.34 -6.55 -5.23
CA HIS A 187 6.12 -6.53 -6.48
C HIS A 187 5.99 -5.21 -7.24
N GLY A 188 5.36 -4.18 -6.66
CA GLY A 188 5.06 -2.93 -7.37
C GLY A 188 6.27 -2.30 -8.03
N ASP A 189 7.41 -2.28 -7.34
CA ASP A 189 8.63 -1.75 -7.91
C ASP A 189 9.24 -2.68 -8.96
N ASP A 190 9.04 -3.98 -8.86
CA ASP A 190 9.69 -4.95 -9.74
C ASP A 190 8.80 -5.39 -10.91
N LEU A 191 7.67 -4.69 -11.17
CA LEU A 191 6.81 -4.94 -12.34
C LEU A 191 7.59 -4.87 -13.66
N THR A 192 8.59 -4.00 -13.72
CA THR A 192 9.53 -3.93 -14.84
C THR A 192 10.98 -4.07 -14.34
N ILE A 193 11.83 -4.57 -15.23
CA ILE A 193 13.27 -4.69 -15.02
C ILE A 193 14.01 -3.99 -16.15
N THR A 194 15.14 -3.37 -15.82
CA THR A 194 16.00 -2.73 -16.82
C THR A 194 17.00 -3.75 -17.37
N ASP A 195 17.08 -3.89 -18.69
CA ASP A 195 18.09 -4.73 -19.32
C ASP A 195 19.49 -4.09 -19.32
N LYS A 196 20.48 -4.82 -19.83
CA LYS A 196 21.88 -4.36 -19.92
C LYS A 196 22.07 -3.08 -20.76
N ASN A 197 21.11 -2.74 -21.61
CA ASN A 197 21.14 -1.55 -22.46
C ASN A 197 20.37 -0.38 -21.84
N GLY A 198 19.82 -0.54 -20.62
CA GLY A 198 19.03 0.50 -19.98
C GLY A 198 17.55 0.51 -20.39
N ILE A 199 17.07 -0.49 -21.14
CA ILE A 199 15.69 -0.53 -21.63
C ILE A 199 14.81 -1.28 -20.62
N GLU A 200 13.69 -0.68 -20.23
CA GLU A 200 12.70 -1.34 -19.37
C GLU A 200 11.97 -2.46 -20.12
N GLN A 201 11.94 -3.64 -19.49
CA GLN A 201 11.28 -4.84 -19.95
C GLN A 201 10.23 -5.29 -18.93
N SER A 202 9.19 -5.98 -19.40
CA SER A 202 8.22 -6.63 -18.51
C SER A 202 8.91 -7.68 -17.64
N ASN A 203 8.54 -7.74 -16.37
CA ASN A 203 8.98 -8.78 -15.43
C ASN A 203 7.85 -9.79 -15.07
N ALA A 204 6.72 -9.75 -15.80
CA ALA A 204 5.53 -10.55 -15.49
C ALA A 204 5.82 -12.04 -15.28
N ASP A 205 6.58 -12.66 -16.20
CA ASP A 205 6.87 -14.10 -16.16
C ASP A 205 7.63 -14.50 -14.90
N LYS A 206 8.62 -13.70 -14.48
CA LYS A 206 9.41 -13.98 -13.26
C LYS A 206 8.60 -13.76 -11.99
N LEU A 207 7.62 -12.86 -12.04
CA LEU A 207 6.70 -12.58 -10.95
C LEU A 207 5.50 -13.55 -10.93
N GLY A 208 5.37 -14.43 -11.92
CA GLY A 208 4.24 -15.35 -12.04
C GLY A 208 2.90 -14.65 -12.24
N LEU A 209 2.89 -13.48 -12.91
CA LEU A 209 1.66 -12.73 -13.18
C LEU A 209 0.90 -13.36 -14.36
N THR A 210 -0.39 -13.58 -14.16
CA THR A 210 -1.31 -14.08 -15.18
C THR A 210 -1.82 -12.97 -16.11
N GLU A 211 -2.51 -13.32 -17.20
CA GLU A 211 -3.18 -12.32 -18.04
C GLU A 211 -4.27 -11.55 -17.29
N ASP A 212 -5.04 -12.22 -16.41
CA ASP A 212 -6.05 -11.58 -15.55
C ASP A 212 -5.41 -10.62 -14.54
N ASP A 213 -4.23 -10.95 -14.01
CA ASP A 213 -3.46 -10.04 -13.16
C ASP A 213 -3.06 -8.75 -13.90
N ILE A 214 -2.54 -8.89 -15.12
CA ILE A 214 -2.11 -7.75 -15.95
C ILE A 214 -3.32 -6.93 -16.40
N TYR A 215 -4.42 -7.58 -16.75
CA TYR A 215 -5.68 -6.90 -17.06
C TYR A 215 -6.25 -6.15 -15.85
N SER A 216 -6.19 -6.74 -14.66
CA SER A 216 -6.60 -6.09 -13.41
C SER A 216 -5.73 -4.87 -13.09
N LEU A 217 -4.41 -5.00 -13.26
CA LEU A 217 -3.48 -3.86 -13.18
C LEU A 217 -3.82 -2.78 -14.22
N GLN A 218 -4.21 -3.17 -15.44
CA GLN A 218 -4.65 -2.22 -16.46
C GLN A 218 -5.94 -1.50 -16.03
N LEU A 219 -6.90 -2.18 -15.40
CA LEU A 219 -8.13 -1.57 -14.91
C LEU A 219 -7.87 -0.51 -13.84
N ILE A 220 -6.95 -0.75 -12.89
CA ILE A 220 -6.68 0.25 -11.84
C ILE A 220 -6.16 1.58 -12.41
N THR A 221 -5.49 1.56 -13.57
CA THR A 221 -5.07 2.78 -14.29
C THR A 221 -6.21 3.69 -14.71
N ARG A 222 -7.44 3.17 -14.81
CA ARG A 222 -8.65 3.94 -15.15
C ARG A 222 -9.31 4.58 -13.93
N THR A 223 -8.81 4.35 -12.71
CA THR A 223 -9.39 4.90 -11.47
C THR A 223 -8.98 6.36 -11.17
N TYR A 224 -8.56 7.13 -12.18
CA TYR A 224 -8.04 8.49 -12.04
C TYR A 224 -9.06 9.50 -11.51
N ARG A 225 -10.37 9.21 -11.62
CA ARG A 225 -11.45 10.09 -11.12
C ARG A 225 -11.43 10.27 -9.60
N TRP A 226 -10.97 9.27 -8.86
CA TRP A 226 -10.96 9.31 -7.40
C TRP A 226 -9.58 9.67 -6.86
N ASN A 227 -9.57 10.67 -5.98
CA ASN A 227 -8.39 11.05 -5.23
C ASN A 227 -8.12 10.06 -4.08
N ASN A 228 -7.02 10.27 -3.36
CA ASN A 228 -6.63 9.38 -2.25
C ASN A 228 -7.69 9.32 -1.15
N ILE A 229 -8.35 10.44 -0.83
CA ILE A 229 -9.38 10.50 0.20
C ILE A 229 -10.59 9.65 -0.19
N ASP A 230 -11.08 9.80 -1.42
CA ASP A 230 -12.22 9.04 -1.95
C ASP A 230 -11.92 7.54 -1.94
N PHE A 231 -10.70 7.16 -2.32
CA PHE A 231 -10.26 5.77 -2.45
C PHE A 231 -9.97 5.12 -1.07
N ASN A 232 -9.36 5.86 -0.14
CA ASN A 232 -9.16 5.40 1.24
C ASN A 232 -10.49 5.23 1.97
N LYS A 233 -11.44 6.16 1.80
CA LYS A 233 -12.81 6.00 2.33
C LYS A 233 -13.51 4.79 1.75
N PHE A 234 -13.34 4.51 0.46
CA PHE A 234 -13.91 3.31 -0.13
C PHE A 234 -13.37 2.02 0.51
N LEU A 235 -12.04 1.91 0.63
CA LEU A 235 -11.44 0.74 1.27
C LEU A 235 -11.82 0.63 2.74
N ASN A 236 -11.75 1.72 3.49
CA ASN A 236 -12.03 1.71 4.92
C ASN A 236 -13.53 1.52 5.20
N ASP A 237 -14.38 2.44 4.72
CA ASP A 237 -15.80 2.46 5.02
C ASP A 237 -16.57 1.36 4.29
N SER A 238 -16.32 1.16 3.00
CA SER A 238 -17.16 0.26 2.19
C SER A 238 -16.63 -1.17 2.13
N ILE A 239 -15.34 -1.41 2.38
CA ILE A 239 -14.75 -2.75 2.31
C ILE A 239 -14.39 -3.27 3.72
N TYR A 240 -13.41 -2.68 4.40
CA TYR A 240 -12.93 -3.21 5.67
C TYR A 240 -13.93 -3.08 6.81
N ASN A 241 -14.70 -1.99 6.88
CA ASN A 241 -15.81 -1.85 7.82
C ASN A 241 -17.05 -2.69 7.45
N SER A 242 -17.04 -3.43 6.33
CA SER A 242 -18.05 -4.47 6.10
C SER A 242 -17.66 -5.81 6.72
N ILE A 243 -16.39 -5.98 7.13
CA ILE A 243 -15.90 -7.24 7.68
C ILE A 243 -15.94 -7.16 9.20
N TYR A 244 -16.76 -7.99 9.82
CA TYR A 244 -16.92 -8.04 11.27
C TYR A 244 -16.54 -9.40 11.84
N ILE A 245 -16.27 -9.36 13.13
CA ILE A 245 -16.07 -10.52 13.99
C ILE A 245 -17.15 -10.49 15.04
N GLU A 246 -17.90 -11.57 15.13
CA GLU A 246 -18.89 -11.75 16.16
C GLU A 246 -18.21 -12.42 17.36
N ASP A 247 -18.28 -11.76 18.52
CA ASP A 247 -17.86 -12.35 19.78
C ASP A 247 -18.99 -13.17 20.43
N ASN A 248 -18.67 -13.78 21.57
CA ASN A 248 -19.60 -14.63 22.32
C ASN A 248 -20.81 -13.87 22.88
N GLU A 249 -20.78 -12.53 22.89
CA GLU A 249 -21.88 -11.66 23.31
C GLU A 249 -22.70 -11.13 22.11
N HIS A 250 -22.42 -11.65 20.91
CA HIS A 250 -23.01 -11.23 19.64
C HIS A 250 -22.70 -9.76 19.27
N SER A 251 -21.59 -9.22 19.79
CA SER A 251 -21.12 -7.88 19.43
C SER A 251 -20.30 -7.93 18.14
N LEU A 252 -20.51 -6.95 17.24
CA LEU A 252 -19.84 -6.87 15.94
C LEU A 252 -18.57 -6.02 16.07
N ASN A 253 -17.43 -6.68 15.95
CA ASN A 253 -16.12 -6.05 16.06
C ASN A 253 -15.44 -5.90 14.69
N TYR A 254 -15.06 -4.68 14.33
CA TYR A 254 -14.43 -4.35 13.04
C TYR A 254 -12.91 -4.33 13.12
N SER A 255 -12.34 -5.33 13.80
CA SER A 255 -10.95 -5.32 14.26
C SER A 255 -9.92 -5.25 13.13
N ILE A 256 -10.21 -5.81 11.94
CA ILE A 256 -9.32 -5.71 10.76
C ILE A 256 -9.22 -4.25 10.30
N SER A 257 -10.36 -3.59 10.15
CA SER A 257 -10.42 -2.18 9.78
C SER A 257 -9.68 -1.31 10.80
N ASN A 258 -9.94 -1.54 12.08
CA ASN A 258 -9.31 -0.79 13.17
C ASN A 258 -7.78 -0.98 13.23
N LEU A 259 -7.29 -2.20 12.98
CA LEU A 259 -5.86 -2.47 12.86
C LEU A 259 -5.25 -1.73 11.68
N TYR A 260 -5.87 -1.82 10.50
CA TYR A 260 -5.35 -1.20 9.30
C TYR A 260 -5.31 0.32 9.42
N ASN A 261 -6.36 0.92 9.98
CA ASN A 261 -6.41 2.34 10.29
C ASN A 261 -5.38 2.74 11.35
N THR A 262 -5.16 1.93 12.37
CA THR A 262 -4.13 2.24 13.39
C THR A 262 -2.75 2.32 12.75
N VAL A 263 -2.37 1.37 11.89
CA VAL A 263 -1.08 1.40 11.18
C VAL A 263 -1.02 2.54 10.17
N PHE A 264 -2.12 2.78 9.48
CA PHE A 264 -2.25 3.90 8.55
C PHE A 264 -2.03 5.25 9.24
N ASP A 265 -2.71 5.52 10.36
CA ASP A 265 -2.60 6.75 11.13
C ASP A 265 -1.18 6.94 11.69
N MET A 266 -0.55 5.86 12.17
CA MET A 266 0.85 5.90 12.58
C MET A 266 1.76 6.35 11.43
N SER A 267 1.47 5.89 10.21
CA SER A 267 2.19 6.27 8.98
C SER A 267 1.82 7.66 8.43
N GLU A 268 0.85 8.37 9.00
CA GLU A 268 0.55 9.77 8.67
C GLU A 268 1.14 10.78 9.67
N SER A 269 1.49 10.31 10.86
CA SER A 269 2.02 11.18 11.89
C SER A 269 3.32 11.85 11.44
N ASN A 270 3.38 13.19 11.52
CA ASN A 270 4.53 14.01 11.13
C ASN A 270 5.48 14.35 12.30
N GLY A 271 5.25 13.76 13.47
CA GLY A 271 6.11 13.97 14.63
C GLY A 271 5.61 13.24 15.87
N ILE A 272 6.55 12.81 16.71
CA ILE A 272 6.27 12.09 17.95
C ILE A 272 6.93 12.86 19.08
N SER A 273 6.11 13.51 19.91
CA SER A 273 6.59 14.33 21.03
C SER A 273 7.14 13.50 22.18
N ASN A 274 6.56 12.31 22.42
CA ASN A 274 7.04 11.36 23.42
C ASN A 274 6.98 9.94 22.84
N ILE A 275 8.16 9.35 22.58
CA ILE A 275 8.30 8.04 21.94
C ILE A 275 7.73 6.92 22.82
N GLU A 276 7.93 6.97 24.14
CA GLU A 276 7.47 5.90 25.05
C GLU A 276 5.94 5.87 25.14
N SER A 277 5.32 7.04 25.33
CA SER A 277 3.86 7.18 25.36
C SER A 277 3.25 6.77 24.02
N TYR A 278 3.87 7.18 22.90
CA TYR A 278 3.44 6.78 21.56
C TYR A 278 3.53 5.26 21.35
N LYS A 279 4.65 4.63 21.74
CA LYS A 279 4.81 3.16 21.67
C LYS A 279 3.74 2.47 22.48
N LYS A 280 3.59 2.83 23.76
CA LYS A 280 2.62 2.23 24.68
C LYS A 280 1.20 2.31 24.11
N LYS A 281 0.75 3.50 23.74
CA LYS A 281 -0.59 3.73 23.18
C LYS A 281 -0.87 2.85 21.96
N ASN A 282 0.06 2.77 21.00
CA ASN A 282 -0.17 2.00 19.79
C ASN A 282 -0.02 0.49 19.99
N ILE A 283 0.87 0.05 20.89
CA ILE A 283 0.94 -1.34 21.31
C ILE A 283 -0.40 -1.77 21.94
N ASP A 284 -0.91 -0.99 22.90
CA ASP A 284 -2.16 -1.30 23.60
C ASP A 284 -3.35 -1.39 22.61
N LYS A 285 -3.45 -0.44 21.67
CA LYS A 285 -4.48 -0.46 20.61
C LYS A 285 -4.39 -1.67 19.69
N ILE A 286 -3.19 -1.98 19.18
CA ILE A 286 -3.02 -3.12 18.27
C ILE A 286 -3.34 -4.43 19.00
N LYS A 287 -2.94 -4.55 20.28
CA LYS A 287 -3.27 -5.71 21.11
C LYS A 287 -4.77 -5.87 21.31
N GLU A 288 -5.49 -4.80 21.62
CA GLU A 288 -6.95 -4.79 21.77
C GLU A 288 -7.61 -5.44 20.54
N TYR A 289 -7.35 -4.91 19.35
CA TYR A 289 -7.93 -5.44 18.12
C TYR A 289 -7.40 -6.84 17.72
N LEU A 290 -6.16 -7.16 18.07
CA LEU A 290 -5.63 -8.51 17.86
C LEU A 290 -6.30 -9.54 18.78
N ASN A 291 -6.59 -9.17 20.02
CA ASN A 291 -7.30 -10.04 20.96
C ASN A 291 -8.73 -10.30 20.51
N GLU A 292 -9.44 -9.27 20.02
CA GLU A 292 -10.75 -9.43 19.37
C GLU A 292 -10.69 -10.37 18.16
N LEU A 293 -9.60 -10.31 17.38
CA LEU A 293 -9.35 -11.23 16.27
C LEU A 293 -9.07 -12.67 16.71
N MET A 294 -8.58 -12.88 17.92
CA MET A 294 -8.28 -14.21 18.45
C MET A 294 -9.46 -14.82 19.20
N SER A 295 -10.36 -14.00 19.77
CA SER A 295 -11.56 -14.46 20.49
C SER A 295 -12.71 -14.91 19.59
N LYS A 296 -12.43 -15.21 18.32
CA LYS A 296 -13.43 -15.48 17.27
C LYS A 296 -14.30 -16.70 17.56
N GLU A 297 -15.62 -16.50 17.57
CA GLU A 297 -16.58 -17.55 17.26
C GLU A 297 -16.93 -17.57 15.76
N ARG A 298 -17.18 -16.39 15.16
CA ARG A 298 -17.57 -16.26 13.74
C ARG A 298 -17.00 -15.00 13.11
N MET A 299 -16.73 -15.08 11.81
CA MET A 299 -16.37 -13.94 10.96
C MET A 299 -17.42 -13.81 9.86
N GLY A 300 -17.86 -12.58 9.59
CA GLY A 300 -18.94 -12.31 8.66
C GLY A 300 -18.73 -11.04 7.84
N ILE A 301 -19.65 -10.83 6.90
CA ILE A 301 -19.74 -9.61 6.11
C ILE A 301 -21.09 -8.96 6.43
N ASP A 302 -21.06 -7.70 6.83
CA ASP A 302 -22.25 -6.92 7.08
C ASP A 302 -22.99 -6.65 5.75
N ASN A 303 -24.31 -6.80 5.79
CA ASN A 303 -25.17 -6.50 4.66
C ASN A 303 -25.37 -4.97 4.50
N GLU A 304 -25.19 -4.19 5.57
CA GLU A 304 -25.29 -2.73 5.55
C GLU A 304 -23.92 -2.08 5.33
N ILE A 305 -23.51 -2.02 4.06
CA ILE A 305 -22.23 -1.40 3.69
C ILE A 305 -22.30 0.10 3.88
N ARG A 306 -21.35 0.63 4.68
CA ARG A 306 -21.20 2.07 4.87
C ARG A 306 -20.84 2.74 3.54
N GLU A 307 -21.71 3.67 3.14
CA GLU A 307 -21.61 4.31 1.84
C GLU A 307 -20.40 5.25 1.74
N SER A 308 -19.64 5.10 0.66
CA SER A 308 -18.62 6.04 0.22
C SER A 308 -18.97 6.60 -1.16
N LYS A 309 -18.32 7.69 -1.57
CA LYS A 309 -18.52 8.29 -2.90
C LYS A 309 -18.23 7.31 -4.04
N VAL A 310 -17.18 6.51 -3.90
CA VAL A 310 -16.84 5.45 -4.87
C VAL A 310 -17.95 4.40 -4.89
N TYR A 311 -18.34 3.89 -3.71
CA TYR A 311 -19.40 2.89 -3.58
C TYR A 311 -20.71 3.35 -4.23
N ASN A 312 -21.15 4.58 -3.97
CA ASN A 312 -22.38 5.12 -4.54
C ASN A 312 -22.33 5.22 -6.06
N HIS A 313 -21.16 5.53 -6.64
CA HIS A 313 -21.00 5.49 -8.10
C HIS A 313 -21.06 4.06 -8.67
N ILE A 314 -20.44 3.09 -8.01
CA ILE A 314 -20.49 1.67 -8.41
C ILE A 314 -21.93 1.16 -8.34
N LYS A 315 -22.62 1.41 -7.22
CA LYS A 315 -24.01 1.01 -6.94
C LYS A 315 -24.97 1.52 -8.03
N ASN A 316 -24.80 2.77 -8.46
CA ASN A 316 -25.66 3.39 -9.47
C ASN A 316 -25.48 2.81 -10.89
N ILE A 317 -24.32 2.22 -11.19
CA ILE A 317 -24.07 1.56 -12.48
C ILE A 317 -24.56 0.12 -12.46
N ASN A 318 -24.51 -0.52 -11.29
CA ASN A 318 -24.66 -1.96 -11.15
C ASN A 318 -26.01 -2.38 -10.52
N THR A 319 -27.09 -1.63 -10.77
CA THR A 319 -28.47 -2.00 -10.39
C THR A 319 -28.95 -3.34 -10.95
N LEU A 320 -28.09 -4.11 -11.64
CA LEU A 320 -28.39 -5.49 -12.02
C LEU A 320 -27.67 -6.59 -11.20
N ILE A 321 -26.44 -6.45 -10.70
CA ILE A 321 -25.76 -7.57 -10.00
C ILE A 321 -24.68 -7.06 -9.03
N LEU A 322 -24.98 -6.93 -7.74
CA LEU A 322 -23.95 -6.87 -6.70
C LEU A 322 -24.30 -7.79 -5.52
N LYS A 323 -23.66 -8.96 -5.51
CA LYS A 323 -23.26 -9.62 -4.26
C LYS A 323 -21.87 -9.08 -3.91
N ILE A 324 -21.82 -7.98 -3.18
CA ILE A 324 -20.57 -7.41 -2.64
C ILE A 324 -19.95 -8.32 -1.56
N SER A 325 -20.69 -9.34 -1.10
CA SER A 325 -20.27 -10.32 -0.11
C SER A 325 -19.08 -11.22 -0.51
N ARG A 326 -18.32 -10.89 -1.56
CA ARG A 326 -17.10 -11.59 -1.99
C ARG A 326 -15.96 -10.64 -2.43
N ILE A 327 -16.01 -9.36 -2.05
CA ILE A 327 -14.94 -8.41 -2.43
C ILE A 327 -13.62 -8.67 -1.68
N MET A 328 -13.63 -9.47 -0.61
CA MET A 328 -12.41 -9.91 0.09
C MET A 328 -12.43 -11.38 0.46
#